data_AF-A0A1V5QG07-F1
#
_entry.id   AF-A0A1V5QG07-F1
#
_cell.length_a   1.000
_cell.length_b   1.000
_cell.length_c   1.000
_cell.angle_alpha   90.00
_cell.angle_beta   90.00
_cell.angle_gamma   90.00
#
_symmetry.space_group_name_H-M   'P 1'
#
loop_
_entity.id
_entity.type
_entity.pdbx_description
1 polymer ?
#
loop_
_entity_poly.entity_id
_entity_poly.type
_entity_poly.pdbx_seq_one_letter_code
_entity_poly.pdbx_strand_id
1 'polypeptide(L)'
;MIQRNEVKQERVTRLFEALKNTEYGAEISHESMMRLTGFDQKGKDYYEIVGAVNDKLTEIGKRLRNIHGVGYKFISPDEYAEESRRQIEYAGKRLNEADKVVTYAPASKMTQEGLSKFRAFADRFSSLKAHMIGVRKELSVLVNEKPSLQLNSGRN
;
A
#
# COMPACT_ATOMS: atom_id res chain seq x y z
N MET A 1 29.43 -6.26 2.31
CA MET A 1 28.18 -5.57 1.91
C MET A 1 27.56 -6.20 0.66
N ILE A 2 28.37 -6.57 -0.35
CA ILE A 2 27.94 -7.25 -1.59
C ILE A 2 27.23 -8.59 -1.33
N GLN A 3 27.83 -9.50 -0.55
CA GLN A 3 27.22 -10.80 -0.21
C GLN A 3 25.83 -10.70 0.46
N ARG A 4 25.59 -9.69 1.31
CA ARG A 4 24.30 -9.54 2.01
C ARG A 4 23.17 -9.14 1.04
N ASN A 5 23.49 -8.35 0.01
CA ASN A 5 22.54 -7.99 -1.03
C ASN A 5 22.25 -9.17 -1.96
N GLU A 6 23.27 -9.97 -2.31
CA GLU A 6 23.09 -11.18 -3.13
C GLU A 6 22.19 -12.21 -2.45
N VAL A 7 22.43 -12.49 -1.17
CA VAL A 7 21.58 -13.41 -0.37
C VAL A 7 20.14 -12.89 -0.28
N LYS A 8 19.94 -11.58 -0.14
CA LYS A 8 18.59 -10.99 -0.12
C LYS A 8 17.89 -11.15 -1.47
N GLN A 9 18.57 -10.89 -2.58
CA GLN A 9 18.01 -11.05 -3.93
C GLN A 9 17.68 -12.50 -4.25
N GLU A 10 18.52 -13.44 -3.84
CA GLU A 10 18.26 -14.86 -4.02
C GLU A 10 17.01 -15.32 -3.25
N ARG A 11 16.82 -14.84 -2.01
CA ARG A 11 15.60 -15.12 -1.23
C ARG A 11 14.35 -14.54 -1.88
N VAL A 12 14.43 -13.30 -2.37
CA VAL A 12 13.34 -12.66 -3.10
C VAL A 12 12.96 -13.47 -4.34
N THR A 13 13.95 -13.89 -5.15
CA THR A 13 13.71 -14.68 -6.36
C THR A 13 13.10 -16.04 -6.04
N ARG A 14 13.65 -16.78 -5.05
CA ARG A 14 13.11 -18.08 -4.64
C ARG A 14 11.66 -17.99 -4.17
N LEU A 15 11.34 -17.00 -3.33
CA LEU A 15 9.97 -16.81 -2.85
C LEU A 15 9.02 -16.38 -3.98
N PHE A 16 9.46 -15.49 -4.87
CA PHE A 16 8.66 -15.10 -6.04
C PHE A 16 8.32 -16.31 -6.92
N GLU A 17 9.31 -17.15 -7.23
CA GLU A 17 9.12 -18.36 -8.04
C GLU A 17 8.15 -19.35 -7.38
N ALA A 18 8.20 -19.48 -6.05
CA ALA A 18 7.26 -20.32 -5.30
C ALA A 18 5.82 -19.80 -5.31
N LEU A 19 5.62 -18.48 -5.50
CA LEU A 19 4.34 -17.80 -5.33
C LEU A 19 3.67 -17.35 -6.63
N LYS A 20 4.43 -17.17 -7.72
CA LYS A 20 3.92 -16.57 -8.97
C LYS A 20 2.75 -17.33 -9.59
N ASN A 21 2.66 -18.63 -9.35
CA ASN A 21 1.61 -19.49 -9.89
C ASN A 21 0.45 -19.74 -8.89
N THR A 22 0.48 -19.15 -7.69
CA THR A 22 -0.60 -19.31 -6.71
C THR A 22 -1.89 -18.65 -7.20
N GLU A 23 -3.01 -19.35 -7.03
CA GLU A 23 -4.33 -18.87 -7.47
C GLU A 23 -4.77 -17.58 -6.75
N TYR A 24 -5.59 -16.79 -7.44
CA TYR A 24 -6.26 -15.65 -6.83
C TYR A 24 -7.19 -16.11 -5.70
N GLY A 25 -7.34 -15.28 -4.67
CA GLY A 25 -8.14 -15.59 -3.49
C GLY A 25 -7.48 -16.54 -2.50
N ALA A 26 -6.39 -17.23 -2.88
CA ALA A 26 -5.69 -18.15 -1.99
C ALA A 26 -5.09 -17.45 -0.78
N GLU A 27 -5.12 -18.13 0.37
CA GLU A 27 -4.54 -17.66 1.61
C GLU A 27 -3.27 -18.45 1.96
N ILE A 28 -2.28 -17.74 2.49
CA ILE A 28 -1.02 -18.30 2.98
C ILE A 28 -0.81 -17.80 4.39
N SER A 29 -0.77 -18.73 5.35
CA SER A 29 -0.50 -18.39 6.75
C SER A 29 0.89 -17.77 6.92
N HIS A 30 1.07 -16.99 7.98
CA HIS A 30 2.40 -16.49 8.34
C HIS A 30 3.43 -17.61 8.53
N GLU A 31 3.03 -18.74 9.10
CA GLU A 31 3.92 -19.90 9.28
C GLU A 31 4.39 -20.48 7.94
N SER A 32 3.48 -20.65 6.98
CA SER A 32 3.85 -21.14 5.64
C SER A 32 4.73 -20.14 4.89
N MET A 33 4.44 -18.83 4.99
CA MET A 33 5.29 -17.79 4.40
C MET A 33 6.70 -17.76 5.04
N MET A 34 6.79 -17.94 6.36
CA MET A 34 8.06 -18.03 7.10
C MET A 34 8.89 -19.24 6.67
N ARG A 35 8.26 -20.40 6.49
CA ARG A 35 8.93 -21.60 5.94
C ARG A 35 9.45 -21.36 4.51
N LEU A 36 8.66 -20.73 3.64
CA LEU A 36 9.07 -20.41 2.26
C LEU A 36 10.22 -19.40 2.22
N THR A 37 10.27 -18.47 3.17
CA THR A 37 11.29 -17.41 3.25
C THR A 37 12.54 -17.80 4.04
N GLY A 38 12.50 -18.92 4.78
CA GLY A 38 13.59 -19.37 5.65
C GLY A 38 13.81 -18.44 6.85
N PHE A 39 12.73 -17.92 7.44
CA PHE A 39 12.76 -17.14 8.68
C PHE A 39 11.99 -17.83 9.78
N ASP A 40 12.51 -17.80 10.99
CA ASP A 40 11.86 -18.40 12.16
C ASP A 40 10.96 -17.39 12.91
N GLN A 41 11.02 -16.12 12.53
CA GLN A 41 10.25 -15.03 13.16
C GLN A 41 9.88 -13.92 12.19
N LYS A 42 8.76 -13.25 12.48
CA LYS A 42 8.22 -12.08 11.75
C LYS A 42 9.00 -10.79 12.05
N GLY A 43 10.28 -10.77 11.68
CA GLY A 43 11.16 -9.62 11.85
C GLY A 43 11.11 -8.61 10.69
N LYS A 44 11.86 -7.51 10.81
CA LYS A 44 11.98 -6.48 9.75
C LYS A 44 12.43 -7.08 8.41
N ASP A 45 13.48 -7.89 8.42
CA ASP A 45 14.04 -8.51 7.21
C ASP A 45 13.03 -9.42 6.50
N TYR A 46 12.20 -10.14 7.26
CA TYR A 46 11.09 -10.95 6.73
C TYR A 46 10.09 -10.07 5.98
N TYR A 47 9.61 -8.97 6.58
CA TYR A 47 8.66 -8.08 5.94
C TYR A 47 9.25 -7.34 4.73
N GLU A 48 10.54 -7.01 4.75
CA GLU A 48 11.22 -6.42 3.60
C GLU A 48 11.27 -7.37 2.40
N ILE A 49 11.57 -8.67 2.63
CA ILE A 49 11.59 -9.67 1.56
C ILE A 49 10.18 -9.90 1.02
N VAL A 50 9.18 -10.07 1.88
CA VAL A 50 7.80 -10.24 1.44
C VAL A 50 7.30 -9.01 0.69
N GLY A 51 7.68 -7.80 1.11
CA GLY A 51 7.38 -6.56 0.40
C GLY A 51 7.97 -6.54 -1.02
N ALA A 52 9.27 -6.83 -1.15
CA ALA A 52 9.93 -6.88 -2.46
C ALA A 52 9.34 -7.95 -3.40
N VAL A 53 8.91 -9.09 -2.85
CA VAL A 53 8.21 -10.12 -3.63
C VAL A 53 6.81 -9.67 -4.02
N ASN A 54 6.08 -8.98 -3.14
CA ASN A 54 4.77 -8.44 -3.45
C ASN A 54 4.81 -7.42 -4.60
N ASP A 55 5.86 -6.60 -4.65
CA ASP A 55 6.07 -5.66 -5.77
C ASP A 55 6.28 -6.41 -7.09
N LYS A 56 7.17 -7.43 -7.10
CA LYS A 56 7.37 -8.30 -8.27
C LYS A 56 6.12 -9.07 -8.69
N LEU A 57 5.34 -9.57 -7.74
CA LEU A 57 4.05 -10.21 -8.05
C LEU A 57 3.09 -9.20 -8.68
N THR A 58 3.09 -7.94 -8.21
CA THR A 58 2.18 -6.91 -8.70
C THR A 58 2.44 -6.61 -10.18
N GLU A 59 3.71 -6.66 -10.62
CA GLU A 59 4.11 -6.49 -12.04
C GLU A 59 3.51 -7.56 -12.97
N ILE A 60 3.16 -8.74 -12.45
CA ILE A 60 2.50 -9.82 -13.21
C ILE A 60 0.99 -9.92 -12.91
N GLY A 61 0.41 -8.89 -12.30
CA GLY A 61 -1.01 -8.83 -12.00
C GLY A 61 -1.43 -9.62 -10.75
N LYS A 62 -0.51 -10.01 -9.86
CA LYS A 62 -0.81 -10.70 -8.59
C LYS A 62 -0.40 -9.87 -7.39
N ARG A 63 -1.25 -9.75 -6.37
CA ARG A 63 -0.90 -8.95 -5.20
C ARG A 63 -1.26 -9.69 -3.92
N LEU A 64 -0.35 -9.65 -2.96
CA LEU A 64 -0.57 -10.09 -1.60
C LEU A 64 -1.13 -8.94 -0.76
N ARG A 65 -2.22 -9.22 -0.06
CA ARG A 65 -2.74 -8.42 1.04
C ARG A 65 -2.35 -9.08 2.35
N ASN A 66 -1.72 -8.34 3.27
CA ASN A 66 -1.50 -8.85 4.62
C ASN A 66 -2.84 -8.89 5.37
N ILE A 67 -3.16 -10.04 5.96
CA ILE A 67 -4.27 -10.22 6.88
C ILE A 67 -3.67 -10.31 8.28
N HIS A 68 -3.91 -9.28 9.10
CA HIS A 68 -3.32 -9.17 10.42
C HIS A 68 -3.59 -10.41 11.27
N GLY A 69 -2.53 -10.96 11.88
CA GLY A 69 -2.62 -12.16 12.72
C GLY A 69 -2.74 -13.48 11.96
N VAL A 70 -3.11 -13.48 10.68
CA VAL A 70 -3.38 -14.69 9.90
C VAL A 70 -2.24 -14.99 8.92
N GLY A 71 -1.93 -14.03 8.04
CA GLY A 71 -0.98 -14.26 6.95
C GLY A 71 -1.20 -13.32 5.78
N TYR A 72 -1.33 -13.88 4.59
CA TYR A 72 -1.50 -13.15 3.35
C TYR A 72 -2.59 -13.77 2.49
N LYS A 73 -3.29 -12.95 1.73
CA LYS A 73 -4.24 -13.37 0.71
C LYS A 73 -3.82 -12.84 -0.64
N PHE A 74 -3.85 -13.68 -1.67
CA PHE A 74 -3.81 -13.23 -3.05
C PHE A 74 -5.11 -12.53 -3.39
N ILE A 75 -5.04 -11.26 -3.73
CA ILE A 75 -6.20 -10.41 -3.98
C ILE A 75 -6.92 -10.92 -5.23
N SER A 76 -8.23 -11.17 -5.14
CA SER A 76 -9.02 -11.52 -6.32
C SER A 76 -9.09 -10.35 -7.31
N PRO A 77 -9.18 -10.58 -8.63
CA PRO A 77 -9.19 -9.49 -9.61
C PRO A 77 -10.19 -8.37 -9.30
N ASP A 78 -11.41 -8.73 -8.87
CA ASP A 78 -12.48 -7.78 -8.53
C ASP A 78 -12.19 -6.94 -7.27
N GLU A 79 -11.23 -7.36 -6.43
CA GLU A 79 -10.84 -6.66 -5.21
C GLU A 79 -9.74 -5.60 -5.44
N TYR A 80 -9.19 -5.44 -6.65
CA TYR A 80 -8.08 -4.53 -6.93
C TYR A 80 -8.46 -3.05 -6.75
N ALA A 81 -9.69 -2.67 -7.07
CA ALA A 81 -10.18 -1.31 -6.84
C ALA A 81 -10.21 -0.98 -5.33
N GLU A 82 -10.73 -1.89 -4.51
CA GLU A 82 -10.74 -1.77 -3.05
C GLU A 82 -9.33 -1.78 -2.46
N GLU A 83 -8.43 -2.62 -2.97
CA GLU A 83 -7.04 -2.61 -2.55
C GLU A 83 -6.36 -1.27 -2.84
N SER A 84 -6.56 -0.73 -4.05
CA SER A 84 -6.00 0.57 -4.45
C SER A 84 -6.53 1.70 -3.55
N ARG A 85 -7.85 1.68 -3.26
CA ARG A 85 -8.48 2.62 -2.32
C ARG A 85 -7.84 2.54 -0.93
N ARG A 86 -7.58 1.32 -0.42
CA ARG A 86 -6.90 1.13 0.88
C ARG A 86 -5.51 1.74 0.90
N GLN A 87 -4.70 1.55 -0.14
CA GLN A 87 -3.36 2.14 -0.23
C GLN A 87 -3.40 3.68 -0.19
N ILE A 88 -4.36 4.28 -0.91
CA ILE A 88 -4.57 5.73 -0.91
C ILE A 88 -5.06 6.23 0.46
N GLU A 89 -5.89 5.46 1.16
CA GLU A 89 -6.30 5.76 2.53
C GLU A 89 -5.11 5.74 3.50
N TYR A 90 -4.18 4.80 3.37
CA TYR A 90 -2.93 4.79 4.13
C TYR A 90 -2.06 6.01 3.81
N ALA A 91 -1.92 6.38 2.53
CA ALA A 91 -1.22 7.60 2.13
C ALA A 91 -1.86 8.86 2.77
N GLY A 92 -3.19 8.90 2.85
CA GLY A 92 -3.92 9.95 3.55
C GLY A 92 -3.57 10.07 5.04
N LYS A 93 -3.34 8.96 5.74
CA LYS A 93 -2.88 8.98 7.14
C LYS A 93 -1.49 9.61 7.28
N ARG A 94 -0.56 9.28 6.38
CA ARG A 94 0.78 9.90 6.32
C ARG A 94 0.73 11.39 6.00
N LEU A 95 -0.18 11.80 5.11
CA LEU A 95 -0.41 13.22 4.84
C LEU A 95 -0.91 13.96 6.08
N ASN A 96 -1.77 13.36 6.89
CA ASN A 96 -2.20 13.96 8.16
C ASN A 96 -1.04 14.10 9.17
N GLU A 97 -0.07 13.18 9.17
CA GLU A 97 1.15 13.33 9.98
C GLU A 97 2.00 14.50 9.49
N ALA A 98 2.22 14.60 8.18
CA ALA A 98 2.96 15.72 7.58
C ALA A 98 2.28 17.07 7.83
N ASP A 99 0.95 17.11 7.82
CA ASP A 99 0.16 18.30 8.13
C ASP A 99 0.38 18.80 9.56
N LYS A 100 0.52 17.90 10.53
CA LYS A 100 0.90 18.28 11.90
C LYS A 100 2.28 18.91 11.94
N VAL A 101 3.25 18.37 11.20
CA VAL A 101 4.61 18.92 11.12
C VAL A 101 4.57 20.35 10.56
N VAL A 102 3.78 20.59 9.52
CA VAL A 102 3.61 21.94 8.94
C VAL A 102 2.88 22.86 9.92
N THR A 103 1.78 22.41 10.51
CA THR A 103 0.93 23.21 11.41
C THR A 103 1.67 23.66 12.66
N TYR A 104 2.49 22.79 13.25
CA TYR A 104 3.22 23.06 14.49
C TYR A 104 4.69 23.42 14.26
N ALA A 105 5.07 23.78 13.03
CA ALA A 105 6.43 24.20 12.72
C ALA A 105 6.80 25.47 13.52
N PRO A 106 7.99 25.55 14.14
CA PRO A 106 8.42 26.70 14.92
C PRO A 106 8.88 27.86 14.01
N ALA A 107 7.96 28.41 13.22
CA ALA A 107 8.23 29.41 12.18
C ALA A 107 8.96 30.67 12.73
N SER A 108 8.67 31.05 13.97
CA SER A 108 9.33 32.18 14.65
C SER A 108 10.81 31.95 14.98
N LYS A 109 11.28 30.69 14.98
CA LYS A 109 12.67 30.32 15.21
C LYS A 109 13.45 30.08 13.90
N MET A 110 12.81 30.23 12.74
CA MET A 110 13.45 30.04 11.44
C MET A 110 14.25 31.27 11.02
N THR A 111 15.33 31.06 10.28
CA THR A 111 15.97 32.15 9.53
C THR A 111 15.02 32.67 8.45
N GLN A 112 15.27 33.87 7.93
CA GLN A 112 14.43 34.44 6.87
C GLN A 112 14.40 33.57 5.61
N GLU A 113 15.54 33.00 5.21
CA GLU A 113 15.63 32.07 4.09
C GLU A 113 14.85 30.77 4.38
N GLY A 114 14.99 30.20 5.57
CA GLY A 114 14.27 29.00 5.99
C GLY A 114 12.75 29.22 6.02
N LEU A 115 12.31 30.37 6.51
CA LEU A 115 10.90 30.75 6.55
C LEU A 115 10.31 30.90 5.15
N SER A 116 11.07 31.48 4.21
CA SER A 116 10.65 31.61 2.81
C SER A 116 10.45 30.24 2.14
N LYS A 117 11.43 29.33 2.29
CA LYS A 117 11.33 27.95 1.79
C LYS A 117 10.17 27.20 2.43
N PHE A 118 10.00 27.34 3.75
CA PHE A 118 8.91 26.70 4.48
C PHE A 118 7.53 27.16 4.00
N ARG A 119 7.33 28.47 3.80
CA ARG A 119 6.06 29.01 3.28
C ARG A 119 5.74 28.46 1.89
N ALA A 120 6.72 28.48 0.99
CA ALA A 120 6.55 27.92 -0.35
C ALA A 120 6.18 26.42 -0.32
N PHE A 121 6.79 25.65 0.58
CA PHE A 121 6.42 24.25 0.79
C PHE A 121 5.00 24.11 1.37
N ALA A 122 4.67 24.86 2.42
CA ALA A 122 3.37 24.80 3.09
C ALA A 122 2.20 25.12 2.14
N ASP A 123 2.37 26.10 1.26
CA ASP A 123 1.37 26.46 0.25
C ASP A 123 1.11 25.29 -0.72
N ARG A 124 2.18 24.69 -1.27
CA ARG A 124 2.05 23.53 -2.18
C ARG A 124 1.48 22.30 -1.48
N PHE A 125 1.89 22.08 -0.22
CA PHE A 125 1.39 20.99 0.60
C PHE A 125 -0.13 21.14 0.88
N SER A 126 -0.60 22.37 1.13
CA SER A 126 -2.03 22.66 1.32
C SER A 126 -2.85 22.28 0.08
N SER A 127 -2.38 22.63 -1.12
CA SER A 127 -3.03 22.22 -2.38
C SER A 127 -3.06 20.71 -2.57
N LEU A 128 -1.93 20.03 -2.34
CA LEU A 128 -1.85 18.57 -2.41
C LEU A 128 -2.85 17.91 -1.46
N LYS A 129 -2.93 18.38 -0.21
CA LYS A 129 -3.84 17.86 0.82
C LYS A 129 -5.30 18.00 0.37
N ALA A 130 -5.69 19.17 -0.13
CA ALA A 130 -7.05 19.41 -0.62
C ALA A 130 -7.42 18.46 -1.77
N HIS A 131 -6.54 18.31 -2.76
CA HIS A 131 -6.75 17.37 -3.88
C HIS A 131 -6.88 15.92 -3.39
N MET A 132 -5.99 15.50 -2.49
CA MET A 132 -6.02 14.13 -1.95
C MET A 132 -7.29 13.83 -1.15
N ILE A 133 -7.85 14.82 -0.45
CA ILE A 133 -9.15 14.67 0.23
C ILE A 133 -10.27 14.45 -0.79
N GLY A 134 -10.31 15.26 -1.86
CA GLY A 134 -11.30 15.13 -2.93
C GLY A 134 -11.23 13.76 -3.62
N VAL A 135 -10.04 13.39 -4.11
CA VAL A 135 -9.81 12.08 -4.77
C VAL A 135 -10.18 10.91 -3.87
N ARG A 136 -9.82 10.97 -2.57
CA ARG A 136 -10.20 9.91 -1.62
C ARG A 136 -11.71 9.76 -1.49
N LYS A 137 -12.45 10.87 -1.50
CA LYS A 137 -13.91 10.85 -1.44
C LYS A 137 -14.50 10.24 -2.71
N GLU A 138 -14.03 10.64 -3.88
CA GLU A 138 -14.47 10.11 -5.18
C GLU A 138 -14.23 8.61 -5.30
N LEU A 139 -13.02 8.14 -5.00
CA LEU A 139 -12.69 6.71 -5.03
C LEU A 139 -13.52 5.90 -4.03
N SER A 140 -13.81 6.48 -2.87
CA SER A 140 -14.69 5.86 -1.89
C SER A 140 -16.13 5.75 -2.40
N VAL A 141 -16.60 6.64 -3.25
CA VAL A 141 -17.94 6.52 -3.86
C VAL A 141 -17.91 5.38 -4.88
N LEU A 142 -16.97 5.38 -5.82
CA LEU A 142 -16.86 4.38 -6.88
C LEU A 142 -16.78 2.93 -6.34
N VAL A 143 -16.03 2.71 -5.26
CA VAL A 143 -15.87 1.36 -4.70
C VAL A 143 -17.10 0.91 -3.90
N ASN A 144 -17.89 1.85 -3.36
CA ASN A 144 -19.08 1.53 -2.56
C ASN A 144 -20.39 1.73 -3.35
N GLU A 145 -20.32 2.12 -4.62
CA GLU A 145 -21.50 2.19 -5.49
C GLU A 145 -22.12 0.80 -5.58
N LYS A 146 -23.35 0.68 -5.08
CA LYS A 146 -24.11 -0.55 -5.25
C LYS A 146 -24.38 -0.73 -6.75
N PRO A 147 -24.26 -1.95 -7.30
CA PRO A 147 -24.66 -2.20 -8.67
C PRO A 147 -26.09 -1.73 -8.84
N SER A 148 -26.31 -0.84 -9.81
CA SER A 148 -27.64 -0.37 -10.15
C SER A 148 -28.48 -1.61 -10.48
N LEU A 149 -29.55 -1.82 -9.71
CA LEU A 149 -30.58 -2.78 -10.07
C LEU A 149 -31.03 -2.41 -11.48
N GLN A 150 -30.62 -3.20 -12.48
CA GLN A 150 -31.29 -3.18 -13.76
C GLN A 150 -32.72 -3.61 -13.46
N LEU A 151 -33.61 -2.63 -13.32
CA LEU A 151 -35.03 -2.87 -13.34
C LEU A 151 -35.28 -3.53 -14.69
N ASN A 152 -35.46 -4.86 -14.65
CA ASN A 152 -36.05 -5.63 -15.73
C ASN A 152 -37.37 -4.94 -16.06
N SER A 153 -37.30 -4.05 -17.05
CA SER A 153 -38.46 -3.44 -17.69
C SER A 153 -39.01 -4.50 -18.65
N GLY A 154 -39.34 -5.66 -18.11
CA GLY A 154 -40.14 -6.68 -18.78
C GLY A 154 -41.55 -6.15 -18.83
N ARG A 155 -41.85 -5.36 -19.87
CA ARG A 155 -43.24 -5.23 -20.35
C ARG A 155 -43.52 -6.47 -21.17
N ASN A 156 -44.26 -7.40 -20.57
CA ASN A 156 -45.16 -8.29 -21.30
C ASN A 156 -46.22 -7.45 -22.02
#